data_AF-A0A1I4BFG3-F1
#
_entry.id   AF-A0A1I4BFG3-F1
#
_cell.length_a   1.000
_cell.length_b   1.000
_cell.length_c   1.000
_cell.angle_alpha   90.00
_cell.angle_beta   90.00
_cell.angle_gamma   90.00
#
_symmetry.space_group_name_H-M   'P 1'
#
loop_
_entity.id
_entity.type
_entity.pdbx_description
1 polymer ?
#
loop_
_entity_poly.entity_id
_entity_poly.type
_entity_poly.pdbx_seq_one_letter_code
_entity_poly.pdbx_strand_id
1 'polypeptide(L)'
;MGGVLCFCRIFISVFLFNFKVVISTVVKKYLIISLSEEEIIQTYGKRWNIEVFFKICKSQLKLTSECRAISYDAMTAHVAIVFSIYMILAYEQRCSTDQRTLGEIFVYLHKELNDISFAEALQLVFNIFIDTMNELETEEQEIAAMFSKFLVRTLIRFESLSFAKA
;
A
#
# COMPACT_ATOMS: atom_id res chain seq x y z
N MET A 1 5.50 -27.60 -17.85
CA MET A 1 6.05 -26.25 -17.57
C MET A 1 5.01 -25.22 -17.08
N GLY A 2 3.78 -25.60 -16.70
CA GLY A 2 2.74 -24.64 -16.24
C GLY A 2 2.65 -24.40 -14.73
N GLY A 3 3.17 -25.31 -13.89
CA GLY A 3 2.98 -25.24 -12.42
C GLY A 3 3.85 -24.20 -11.71
N VAL A 4 5.08 -23.98 -12.16
CA VAL A 4 6.04 -23.05 -11.51
C VAL A 4 5.64 -21.59 -11.71
N LEU A 5 5.06 -21.26 -12.88
CA LEU A 5 4.52 -19.94 -13.18
C LEU A 5 3.27 -19.60 -12.33
N CYS A 6 2.46 -20.61 -12.00
CA CYS A 6 1.30 -20.43 -11.13
C CYS A 6 1.71 -20.19 -9.68
N PHE A 7 2.75 -20.90 -9.21
CA PHE A 7 3.31 -20.70 -7.86
C PHE A 7 3.96 -19.32 -7.73
N CYS A 8 4.75 -18.87 -8.72
CA CYS A 8 5.29 -17.50 -8.76
C CYS A 8 4.19 -16.43 -8.74
N ARG A 9 3.06 -16.64 -9.45
CA ARG A 9 1.94 -15.67 -9.46
C ARG A 9 1.25 -15.55 -8.11
N ILE A 10 1.04 -16.65 -7.39
CA ILE A 10 0.46 -16.64 -6.04
C ILE A 10 1.45 -16.02 -5.05
N PHE A 11 2.73 -16.40 -5.14
CA PHE A 11 3.77 -15.90 -4.26
C PHE A 11 4.00 -14.39 -4.44
N ILE A 12 4.06 -13.93 -5.69
CA ILE A 12 4.09 -12.51 -6.02
C ILE A 12 2.80 -11.83 -5.56
N SER A 13 1.62 -12.45 -5.66
CA SER A 13 0.38 -11.81 -5.19
C SER A 13 0.29 -11.68 -3.67
N VAL A 14 0.76 -12.66 -2.88
CA VAL A 14 0.76 -12.61 -1.40
C VAL A 14 1.91 -11.75 -0.86
N PHE A 15 3.09 -11.84 -1.49
CA PHE A 15 4.22 -10.97 -1.18
C PHE A 15 3.91 -9.53 -1.60
N LEU A 16 3.34 -9.29 -2.79
CA LEU A 16 2.83 -7.99 -3.19
C LEU A 16 1.64 -7.56 -2.36
N PHE A 17 0.80 -8.44 -1.79
CA PHE A 17 -0.26 -7.98 -0.89
C PHE A 17 0.36 -7.36 0.37
N ASN A 18 1.32 -8.03 1.00
CA ASN A 18 2.11 -7.46 2.09
C ASN A 18 2.88 -6.20 1.64
N PHE A 19 3.46 -6.22 0.45
CA PHE A 19 4.19 -5.09 -0.11
C PHE A 19 3.27 -3.94 -0.53
N LYS A 20 2.01 -4.19 -0.89
CA LYS A 20 1.00 -3.22 -1.30
C LYS A 20 0.31 -2.61 -0.08
N VAL A 21 0.21 -3.34 1.02
CA VAL A 21 -0.07 -2.80 2.36
C VAL A 21 1.07 -1.87 2.81
N VAL A 22 2.33 -2.30 2.61
CA VAL A 22 3.50 -1.44 2.88
C VAL A 22 3.54 -0.24 1.94
N ILE A 23 3.27 -0.40 0.64
CA ILE A 23 3.22 0.70 -0.33
C ILE A 23 2.05 1.63 -0.03
N SER A 24 0.88 1.16 0.39
CA SER A 24 -0.24 2.02 0.79
C SER A 24 0.12 2.87 2.03
N THR A 25 0.86 2.29 2.98
CA THR A 25 1.47 3.04 4.11
C THR A 25 2.53 4.05 3.61
N VAL A 26 3.28 3.71 2.55
CA VAL A 26 4.21 4.63 1.88
C VAL A 26 3.51 5.65 0.98
N VAL A 27 2.27 5.44 0.54
CA VAL A 27 1.49 6.45 -0.19
C VAL A 27 0.94 7.47 0.81
N LYS A 28 0.51 7.04 2.01
CA LYS A 28 0.28 7.96 3.15
C LYS A 28 1.53 8.82 3.46
N LYS A 29 2.73 8.30 3.21
CA LYS A 29 4.01 9.03 3.34
C LYS A 29 4.16 10.23 2.41
N TYR A 30 3.39 10.39 1.33
CA TYR A 30 3.46 11.65 0.55
C TYR A 30 2.78 12.82 1.28
N LEU A 31 2.10 12.55 2.41
CA LEU A 31 1.59 13.54 3.36
C LEU A 31 2.41 13.49 4.67
N ILE A 32 3.74 13.51 4.60
CA ILE A 32 4.67 13.47 5.76
C ILE A 32 4.41 14.57 6.81
N ILE A 33 3.68 15.64 6.45
CA ILE A 33 3.69 16.90 7.19
C ILE A 33 2.83 16.84 8.48
N SER A 34 2.02 15.79 8.68
CA SER A 34 1.10 15.71 9.82
C SER A 34 0.86 14.28 10.35
N LEU A 35 1.92 13.48 10.55
CA LEU A 35 1.80 12.18 11.24
C LEU A 35 1.95 12.35 12.75
N SER A 36 1.16 11.62 13.54
CA SER A 36 1.34 11.59 14.99
C SER A 36 2.64 10.87 15.38
N GLU A 37 3.18 11.14 16.56
CA GLU A 37 4.40 10.49 17.05
C GLU A 37 4.26 8.96 17.10
N GLU A 38 3.08 8.47 17.47
CA GLU A 38 2.75 7.04 17.49
C GLU A 38 2.77 6.42 16.10
N GLU A 39 2.20 7.10 15.09
CA GLU A 39 2.19 6.63 13.71
C GLU A 39 3.59 6.57 13.11
N ILE A 40 4.45 7.53 13.49
CA ILE A 40 5.86 7.55 13.13
C ILE A 40 6.55 6.30 13.70
N ILE A 41 6.42 6.06 15.01
CA ILE A 41 7.05 4.90 15.68
C ILE A 41 6.56 3.58 15.06
N GLN A 42 5.26 3.44 14.81
CA GLN A 42 4.69 2.25 14.16
C GLN A 42 5.25 2.03 12.75
N THR A 43 5.37 3.10 11.96
CA THR A 43 5.93 3.03 10.60
C THR A 43 7.39 2.60 10.62
N TYR A 44 8.19 3.11 11.57
CA TYR A 44 9.57 2.67 11.76
C TYR A 44 9.66 1.20 12.19
N GLY A 45 8.78 0.74 13.07
CA GLY A 45 8.68 -0.67 13.45
C GLY A 45 8.38 -1.58 12.26
N LYS A 46 7.42 -1.20 11.40
CA LYS A 46 7.10 -1.94 10.16
C LYS A 46 8.29 -2.04 9.21
N ARG A 47 9.06 -0.95 9.03
CA ARG A 47 10.28 -0.95 8.21
C ARG A 47 11.34 -1.89 8.79
N TRP A 48 11.60 -1.79 10.09
CA TRP A 48 12.59 -2.61 10.78
C TRP A 48 12.26 -4.11 10.69
N ASN A 49 10.98 -4.48 10.77
CA ASN A 49 10.55 -5.87 10.61
C ASN A 49 10.94 -6.48 9.25
N ILE A 50 11.01 -5.67 8.18
CA ILE A 50 11.50 -6.13 6.87
C ILE A 50 12.99 -6.48 6.94
N GLU A 51 13.79 -5.69 7.67
CA GLU A 51 15.21 -5.98 7.88
C GLU A 51 15.39 -7.27 8.68
N VAL A 52 14.60 -7.45 9.74
CA VAL A 52 14.59 -8.68 10.54
C VAL A 52 14.21 -9.90 9.69
N PHE A 53 13.21 -9.77 8.80
CA PHE A 53 12.86 -10.80 7.82
C PHE A 53 14.06 -11.20 6.96
N PHE A 54 14.74 -10.23 6.33
CA PHE A 54 15.91 -10.52 5.50
C PHE A 54 17.08 -11.07 6.31
N LYS A 55 17.25 -10.63 7.56
CA LYS A 55 18.26 -11.18 8.47
C LYS A 55 18.00 -12.66 8.74
N ILE A 56 16.75 -13.05 9.03
CA ILE A 56 16.38 -14.45 9.28
C ILE A 56 16.57 -15.28 8.00
N CYS A 57 16.09 -14.79 6.86
CA CYS A 57 16.24 -15.51 5.59
C CYS A 57 17.71 -15.77 5.23
N LYS A 58 18.59 -14.78 5.40
CA LYS A 58 20.01 -14.91 5.08
C LYS A 58 20.77 -15.78 6.08
N SER A 59 20.55 -15.56 7.38
CA SER A 59 21.35 -16.20 8.44
C SER A 59 20.82 -17.58 8.85
N GLN A 60 19.52 -17.72 9.06
CA GLN A 60 18.90 -18.94 9.59
C GLN A 60 18.47 -19.89 8.47
N LEU A 61 17.87 -19.34 7.41
CA LEU A 61 17.39 -20.12 6.26
C LEU A 61 18.41 -20.15 5.11
N LYS A 62 19.62 -19.63 5.34
CA LYS A 62 20.79 -19.76 4.46
C LYS A 62 20.54 -19.39 2.98
N LEU A 63 19.69 -18.40 2.76
CA LEU A 63 19.29 -17.91 1.43
C LEU A 63 20.50 -17.66 0.49
N THR A 64 21.63 -17.21 1.04
CA THR A 64 22.83 -16.85 0.26
C THR A 64 23.86 -17.98 0.20
N SER A 65 23.92 -18.87 1.20
CA SER A 65 25.01 -19.84 1.32
C SER A 65 24.68 -21.24 0.76
N GLU A 66 23.40 -21.62 0.66
CA GLU A 66 23.01 -22.95 0.15
C GLU A 66 22.73 -22.98 -1.36
N CYS A 67 22.32 -21.87 -1.96
CA CYS A 67 22.06 -21.82 -3.40
C CYS A 67 23.34 -21.58 -4.21
N ARG A 68 23.95 -22.66 -4.71
CA ARG A 68 25.07 -22.63 -5.68
C ARG A 68 24.61 -22.73 -7.14
N ALA A 69 23.30 -22.57 -7.38
CA ALA A 69 22.76 -22.67 -8.72
C ALA A 69 23.22 -21.49 -9.58
N ILE A 70 23.63 -21.80 -10.83
CA ILE A 70 24.04 -20.80 -11.82
C ILE A 70 22.83 -20.36 -12.67
N SER A 71 21.78 -21.18 -12.74
CA SER A 71 20.56 -20.87 -13.50
C SER A 71 19.63 -19.94 -12.70
N TYR A 72 19.09 -18.93 -13.40
CA TYR A 72 18.16 -17.96 -12.82
C TYR A 72 16.88 -18.63 -12.29
N ASP A 73 16.32 -19.60 -13.02
CA ASP A 73 15.10 -20.31 -12.58
C ASP A 73 15.30 -21.05 -11.26
N ALA A 74 16.46 -21.70 -11.08
CA ALA A 74 16.77 -22.40 -9.84
C ALA A 74 17.00 -21.43 -8.68
N MET A 75 17.63 -20.27 -8.94
CA MET A 75 17.81 -19.22 -7.94
C MET A 75 16.47 -18.61 -7.52
N THR A 76 15.57 -18.32 -8.47
CA THR A 76 14.23 -17.84 -8.19
C THR A 76 13.41 -18.86 -7.41
N ALA A 77 13.48 -20.15 -7.78
CA ALA A 77 12.81 -21.21 -7.05
C ALA A 77 13.33 -21.33 -5.61
N HIS A 78 14.65 -21.26 -5.41
CA HIS A 78 15.25 -21.27 -4.07
C HIS A 78 14.76 -20.10 -3.20
N VAL A 79 14.76 -18.87 -3.74
CA VAL A 79 14.25 -17.69 -3.03
C VAL A 79 12.78 -17.87 -2.65
N ALA A 80 11.94 -18.36 -3.58
CA ALA A 80 10.53 -18.60 -3.32
C ALA A 80 10.32 -19.64 -2.20
N ILE A 81 11.10 -20.71 -2.20
CA ILE A 81 11.04 -21.76 -1.16
C ILE A 81 11.45 -21.20 0.20
N VAL A 82 12.59 -20.50 0.29
CA VAL A 82 13.06 -19.92 1.55
C VAL A 82 12.05 -18.93 2.11
N PHE A 83 11.47 -18.08 1.26
CA PHE A 83 10.43 -17.15 1.70
C PHE A 83 9.16 -17.90 2.13
N SER A 84 8.78 -19.00 1.47
CA SER A 84 7.63 -19.81 1.86
C SER A 84 7.82 -20.41 3.26
N ILE A 85 9.02 -20.95 3.52
CA ILE A 85 9.38 -21.52 4.82
C ILE A 85 9.31 -20.45 5.91
N TYR A 86 9.84 -19.25 5.64
CA TYR A 86 9.70 -18.14 6.58
C TYR A 86 8.24 -17.81 6.88
N MET A 87 7.37 -17.77 5.86
CA MET A 87 5.96 -17.44 6.07
C MET A 87 5.26 -18.45 6.96
N ILE A 88 5.57 -19.74 6.80
CA ILE A 88 5.04 -20.80 7.68
C ILE A 88 5.56 -20.61 9.11
N LEU A 89 6.86 -20.38 9.29
CA LEU A 89 7.45 -20.13 10.61
C LEU A 89 6.85 -18.89 11.30
N ALA A 90 6.66 -17.81 10.55
CA ALA A 90 6.06 -16.58 11.05
C ALA A 90 4.58 -16.79 11.41
N TYR A 91 3.85 -17.60 10.63
CA TYR A 91 2.48 -17.99 10.95
C TYR A 91 2.39 -18.81 12.24
N GLU A 92 3.25 -19.82 12.40
CA GLU A 92 3.30 -20.63 13.63
C GLU A 92 3.67 -19.78 14.85
N GLN A 93 4.70 -18.93 14.73
CA GLN A 93 5.06 -17.99 15.78
C GLN A 93 3.89 -17.07 16.14
N ARG A 94 3.17 -16.58 15.12
CA ARG A 94 1.96 -15.79 15.34
C ARG A 94 0.90 -16.60 16.07
N CYS A 95 0.57 -17.82 15.66
CA CYS A 95 -0.42 -18.64 16.36
C CYS A 95 -0.04 -18.93 17.82
N SER A 96 1.26 -19.00 18.13
CA SER A 96 1.73 -19.19 19.51
C SER A 96 1.62 -17.94 20.40
N THR A 97 1.68 -16.74 19.81
CA THR A 97 1.68 -15.45 20.55
C THR A 97 0.32 -14.75 20.48
N ASP A 98 -0.25 -14.78 19.28
CA ASP A 98 -1.48 -14.25 18.71
C ASP A 98 -2.70 -15.20 18.74
N GLN A 99 -3.70 -15.07 19.63
CA GLN A 99 -4.90 -15.94 19.56
C GLN A 99 -5.92 -15.54 18.48
N ARG A 100 -5.82 -14.33 17.90
CA ARG A 100 -6.76 -13.84 16.87
C ARG A 100 -6.66 -14.65 15.59
N THR A 101 -7.84 -14.96 15.03
CA THR A 101 -7.98 -15.66 13.75
C THR A 101 -7.47 -14.82 12.59
N LEU A 102 -7.14 -15.47 11.46
CA LEU A 102 -6.64 -14.77 10.28
C LEU A 102 -7.64 -13.73 9.73
N GLY A 103 -8.94 -14.05 9.83
CA GLY A 103 -10.03 -13.16 9.44
C GLY A 103 -10.14 -11.91 10.31
N GLU A 104 -9.96 -12.03 11.63
CA GLU A 104 -10.00 -10.87 12.53
C GLU A 104 -8.87 -9.88 12.21
N ILE A 105 -7.65 -10.38 11.96
CA ILE A 105 -6.53 -9.53 11.55
C ILE A 105 -6.84 -8.82 10.24
N PHE A 106 -7.43 -9.54 9.28
CA PHE A 106 -7.77 -8.98 7.97
C PHE A 106 -8.73 -7.80 8.13
N VAL A 107 -9.74 -7.92 9.00
CA VAL A 107 -10.66 -6.81 9.31
C VAL A 107 -9.93 -5.65 9.98
N TYR A 108 -9.02 -5.91 10.92
CA TYR A 108 -8.21 -4.86 11.57
C TYR A 108 -7.31 -4.14 10.57
N LEU A 109 -6.60 -4.88 9.71
CA LEU A 109 -5.75 -4.32 8.67
C LEU A 109 -6.56 -3.52 7.66
N HIS A 110 -7.74 -4.01 7.28
CA HIS A 110 -8.64 -3.29 6.39
C HIS A 110 -9.09 -1.95 6.98
N LYS A 111 -9.43 -1.92 8.28
CA LYS A 111 -9.74 -0.66 8.99
C LYS A 111 -8.55 0.30 9.04
N GLU A 112 -7.34 -0.21 9.22
CA GLU A 112 -6.11 0.60 9.23
C GLU A 112 -5.78 1.15 7.83
N LEU A 113 -6.11 0.38 6.80
CA LEU A 113 -5.95 0.71 5.39
C LEU A 113 -7.10 1.53 4.81
N ASN A 114 -8.05 2.01 5.62
CA ASN A 114 -9.23 2.72 5.12
C ASN A 114 -8.82 3.71 4.03
N ASP A 115 -9.21 3.41 2.80
CA ASP A 115 -8.89 4.24 1.65
C ASP A 115 -9.61 5.57 1.84
N ILE A 116 -8.96 6.66 1.45
CA ILE A 116 -9.62 7.97 1.38
C ILE A 116 -10.83 7.78 0.45
N SER A 117 -12.03 8.02 0.97
CA SER A 117 -13.23 7.90 0.17
C SER A 117 -13.14 8.87 -1.03
N PHE A 118 -13.81 8.56 -2.13
CA PHE A 118 -13.81 9.45 -3.29
C PHE A 118 -14.25 10.88 -2.92
N ALA A 119 -15.19 11.02 -1.99
CA ALA A 119 -15.63 12.31 -1.47
C ALA A 119 -14.52 13.05 -0.72
N GLU A 120 -13.80 12.39 0.19
CA GLU A 120 -12.69 12.98 0.94
C GLU A 120 -11.52 13.34 0.02
N ALA A 121 -11.23 12.51 -0.99
CA ALA A 121 -10.18 12.80 -1.97
C ALA A 121 -10.51 14.03 -2.81
N LEU A 122 -11.78 14.18 -3.20
CA LEU A 122 -12.27 15.31 -3.97
C LEU A 122 -12.29 16.60 -3.13
N GLN A 123 -12.65 16.51 -1.85
CA GLN A 123 -12.52 17.60 -0.89
C GLN A 123 -11.05 18.04 -0.71
N LEU A 124 -10.11 17.10 -0.61
CA LEU A 124 -8.68 17.39 -0.50
C LEU A 124 -8.17 18.16 -1.73
N VAL A 125 -8.51 17.69 -2.93
CA VAL A 125 -8.14 18.37 -4.19
C VAL A 125 -8.67 19.81 -4.22
N PHE A 126 -9.89 20.01 -3.73
CA PHE A 126 -10.50 21.34 -3.67
C PHE A 126 -9.88 22.26 -2.63
N ASN A 127 -9.54 21.75 -1.45
CA ASN A 127 -8.83 22.53 -0.44
C ASN A 127 -7.47 22.99 -0.97
N ILE A 128 -6.71 22.09 -1.60
CA ILE A 128 -5.43 22.43 -2.25
C ILE A 128 -5.62 23.50 -3.33
N PHE A 129 -6.69 23.39 -4.13
CA PHE A 129 -7.00 24.41 -5.14
C PHE A 129 -7.27 25.78 -4.52
N ILE A 130 -8.05 25.83 -3.43
CA ILE A 130 -8.35 27.07 -2.70
C ILE A 130 -7.07 27.65 -2.08
N ASP A 131 -6.26 26.82 -1.42
CA ASP A 131 -4.99 27.24 -0.80
C ASP A 131 -4.04 27.85 -1.85
N THR A 132 -3.94 27.22 -3.03
CA THR A 132 -3.13 27.74 -4.15
C THR A 132 -3.65 29.08 -4.66
N MET A 133 -4.97 29.29 -4.70
CA MET A 133 -5.57 30.56 -5.13
C MET A 133 -5.39 31.67 -4.08
N ASN A 134 -5.40 31.31 -2.80
CA ASN A 134 -5.10 32.23 -1.69
C ASN A 134 -3.64 32.70 -1.71
N GLU A 135 -2.69 31.81 -2.05
CA GLU A 135 -1.27 32.17 -2.24
C GLU A 135 -1.05 33.15 -3.41
N LEU A 136 -1.96 33.18 -4.38
CA LEU A 136 -1.92 34.09 -5.53
C LEU A 136 -2.57 35.46 -5.26
N GLU A 137 -2.90 35.78 -4.00
CA GLU A 137 -3.58 37.02 -3.57
C GLU A 137 -4.88 37.31 -4.33
N THR A 138 -5.58 36.25 -4.76
CA THR A 138 -6.84 36.41 -5.48
C THR A 138 -7.94 36.83 -4.51
N GLU A 139 -8.78 37.81 -4.85
CA GLU A 139 -9.88 38.22 -3.96
C GLU A 139 -10.84 37.04 -3.69
N GLU A 140 -11.27 36.90 -2.44
CA GLU A 140 -12.11 35.79 -1.96
C GLU A 140 -13.41 35.63 -2.77
N GLN A 141 -13.95 36.74 -3.28
CA GLN A 141 -15.12 36.76 -4.18
C GLN A 141 -14.83 36.18 -5.57
N GLU A 142 -13.64 36.41 -6.13
CA GLU A 142 -13.24 35.85 -7.42
C GLU A 142 -12.96 34.35 -7.33
N ILE A 143 -12.39 33.90 -6.21
CA ILE A 143 -12.17 32.47 -5.93
C ILE A 143 -13.51 31.73 -5.88
N ALA A 144 -14.49 32.23 -5.11
CA ALA A 144 -15.81 31.61 -5.01
C ALA A 144 -16.56 31.61 -6.36
N ALA A 145 -16.43 32.68 -7.15
CA ALA A 145 -17.00 32.77 -8.49
C ALA A 145 -16.34 31.79 -9.47
N MET A 146 -15.01 31.61 -9.40
CA MET A 146 -14.29 30.68 -10.24
C MET A 146 -14.59 29.23 -9.86
N PHE A 147 -14.72 28.96 -8.56
CA PHE A 147 -15.04 27.64 -8.02
C PHE A 147 -16.46 27.19 -8.40
N SER A 148 -17.45 28.08 -8.27
CA SER A 148 -18.82 27.81 -8.72
C SER A 148 -18.89 27.55 -10.23
N LYS A 149 -18.17 28.33 -11.05
CA LYS A 149 -18.04 28.10 -12.50
C LYS A 149 -17.36 26.76 -12.81
N PHE A 150 -16.34 26.38 -12.05
CA PHE A 150 -15.66 25.09 -12.19
C PHE A 150 -16.61 23.92 -11.88
N LEU A 151 -17.36 23.97 -10.77
CA LEU A 151 -18.34 22.94 -10.41
C LEU A 151 -19.44 22.79 -11.47
N VAL A 152 -20.01 23.90 -11.93
CA VAL A 152 -21.06 23.89 -12.97
C VAL A 152 -20.52 23.30 -14.27
N ARG A 153 -19.32 23.71 -14.72
CA ARG A 153 -18.70 23.13 -15.93
C ARG A 153 -18.41 21.65 -15.78
N THR A 154 -17.96 21.23 -14.60
CA THR A 154 -17.65 19.83 -14.33
C THR A 154 -18.93 18.97 -14.36
N LEU A 155 -20.01 19.43 -13.72
CA LEU A 155 -21.32 18.76 -13.75
C LEU A 155 -21.87 18.61 -15.18
N ILE A 156 -21.84 19.68 -15.97
CA ILE A 156 -22.29 19.65 -17.38
C ILE A 156 -21.45 18.64 -18.20
N ARG A 157 -20.13 18.58 -17.95
CA ARG A 157 -19.23 17.63 -18.62
C ARG A 157 -19.54 16.18 -18.23
N PHE A 158 -19.87 15.93 -16.96
CA PHE A 158 -20.26 14.59 -16.48
C PHE A 158 -21.58 14.11 -17.09
N GLU A 159 -22.60 14.97 -17.18
CA GLU A 159 -23.83 14.63 -17.92
C GLU A 159 -23.52 14.27 -19.37
N SER A 160 -22.73 15.08 -20.07
CA SER A 160 -22.38 14.81 -21.49
C SER A 160 -21.63 13.48 -21.70
N LEU A 161 -20.86 13.02 -20.71
CA LEU A 161 -20.17 11.72 -20.74
C LEU A 161 -21.09 10.55 -20.40
N SER A 162 -22.12 10.76 -19.57
CA SER A 162 -23.18 9.79 -19.29
C SER A 162 -24.03 9.53 -20.54
N PHE A 163 -24.38 10.57 -21.29
CA PHE A 163 -25.16 10.45 -22.52
C PHE A 163 -24.36 9.88 -23.71
N ALA A 164 -23.03 9.95 -23.69
CA ALA A 164 -22.17 9.40 -24.75
C ALA A 164 -21.87 7.89 -24.60
N LYS A 165 -22.28 7.26 -23.49
CA LYS A 165 -22.10 5.82 -23.23
C LYS A 165 -23.39 5.00 -23.32
N ALA A 166 -24.52 5.62 -23.60
CA ALA A 166 -25.79 4.97 -23.93
C ALA A 166 -25.95 4.88 -25.46
#